data_AF-A0A0N8RK37-F1
#
_entry.id   AF-A0A0N8RK37-F1
#
_cell.length_a   1.000
_cell.length_b   1.000
_cell.length_c   1.000
_cell.angle_alpha   90.00
_cell.angle_beta   90.00
_cell.angle_gamma   90.00
#
_symmetry.space_group_name_H-M   'P 1'
#
loop_
_entity.id
_entity.type
_entity.pdbx_description
1 polymer ?
#
loop_
_entity_poly.entity_id
_entity_poly.type
_entity_poly.pdbx_seq_one_letter_code
_entity_poly.pdbx_strand_id
1 'polypeptide(L)'
;PPRGTPGSRVLGGAGGGIDHIASEVQAAVAELERSGRAPLARLALERYCAMTTIREQMKAVGIAEGADRTYRNWVDRLHQQVLLILTLRSGSTRGYPVGLQTNRHLKVATGVSKAIGIPRAL
;
A
#
# COMPACT_ATOMS: atom_id res chain seq x y z
N PRO A 1 -21.69 47.74 -7.52
CA PRO A 1 -21.31 46.51 -8.27
C PRO A 1 -21.19 45.29 -7.33
N PRO A 2 -22.07 44.27 -7.40
CA PRO A 2 -21.89 43.10 -6.57
C PRO A 2 -20.97 42.06 -7.24
N ARG A 3 -19.88 41.78 -6.52
CA ARG A 3 -19.32 40.48 -6.13
C ARG A 3 -19.04 39.44 -7.23
N GLY A 4 -17.74 39.15 -7.34
CA GLY A 4 -17.14 38.15 -8.19
C GLY A 4 -17.90 36.83 -8.25
N THR A 5 -17.96 36.30 -9.45
CA THR A 5 -18.30 34.91 -9.75
C THR A 5 -17.50 34.03 -8.79
N PRO A 6 -18.15 33.29 -7.88
CA PRO A 6 -17.48 32.21 -7.19
C PRO A 6 -17.01 31.25 -8.28
N GLY A 7 -15.70 31.21 -8.53
CA GLY A 7 -15.11 30.22 -9.42
C GLY A 7 -15.63 28.86 -8.98
N SER A 8 -16.08 28.06 -9.97
CA SER A 8 -16.68 26.74 -9.77
C SER A 8 -15.92 25.98 -8.70
N ARG A 9 -16.47 25.97 -7.48
CA ARG A 9 -15.95 25.10 -6.44
C ARG A 9 -16.46 23.74 -6.88
N VAL A 10 -15.57 22.91 -7.42
CA VAL A 10 -15.79 21.47 -7.53
C VAL A 10 -15.90 20.96 -6.09
N LEU A 11 -17.07 21.15 -5.49
CA LEU A 11 -17.45 20.58 -4.22
C LEU A 11 -17.89 19.15 -4.52
N GLY A 12 -17.08 18.22 -4.03
CA GLY A 12 -17.38 16.81 -3.77
C GLY A 12 -18.61 16.22 -4.47
N GLY A 13 -18.36 15.44 -5.52
CA GLY A 13 -19.40 14.62 -6.12
C GLY A 13 -18.80 13.66 -7.13
N ALA A 14 -18.50 12.44 -6.68
CA ALA A 14 -18.31 11.27 -7.54
C ALA A 14 -17.42 11.48 -8.79
N GLY A 15 -16.15 11.84 -8.59
CA GLY A 15 -15.12 11.60 -9.61
C GLY A 15 -14.83 10.11 -9.71
N GLY A 16 -15.81 9.26 -10.01
CA GLY A 16 -15.66 7.81 -10.16
C GLY A 16 -15.11 7.41 -11.53
N GLY A 17 -14.17 8.17 -12.06
CA GLY A 17 -13.51 7.89 -13.34
C GLY A 17 -12.21 7.09 -13.13
N ILE A 18 -11.74 6.42 -14.18
CA ILE A 18 -10.44 5.72 -14.21
C ILE A 18 -9.31 6.62 -13.68
N ASP A 19 -9.35 7.92 -13.99
CA ASP A 19 -8.35 8.91 -13.56
C ASP A 19 -8.31 9.12 -12.04
N HIS A 20 -9.46 9.00 -11.36
CA HIS A 20 -9.51 9.13 -9.91
C HIS A 20 -8.92 7.92 -9.21
N ILE A 21 -9.19 6.71 -9.70
CA ILE A 21 -8.62 5.48 -9.15
C ILE A 21 -7.09 5.54 -9.30
N ALA A 22 -6.60 5.92 -10.49
CA ALA A 22 -5.17 6.09 -10.73
C ALA A 22 -4.55 7.15 -9.79
N SER A 23 -5.24 8.28 -9.61
CA SER A 23 -4.82 9.35 -8.70
C SER A 23 -4.75 8.89 -7.23
N GLU A 24 -5.73 8.12 -6.75
CA GLU A 24 -5.73 7.59 -5.38
C GLU A 24 -4.63 6.56 -5.17
N VAL A 25 -4.36 5.70 -6.15
CA VAL A 25 -3.24 4.76 -6.11
C VAL A 25 -1.90 5.52 -6.08
N GLN A 26 -1.73 6.54 -6.92
CA GLN A 26 -0.52 7.37 -6.93
C GLN A 26 -0.33 8.10 -5.59
N ALA A 27 -1.41 8.64 -5.01
CA ALA A 27 -1.38 9.27 -3.70
C ALA A 27 -1.01 8.27 -2.59
N ALA A 28 -1.49 7.03 -2.67
CA ALA A 28 -1.14 5.96 -1.74
C ALA A 28 0.34 5.56 -1.84
N VAL A 29 0.90 5.51 -3.05
CA VAL A 29 2.34 5.26 -3.26
C VAL A 29 3.19 6.41 -2.70
N ALA A 30 2.77 7.66 -2.91
CA ALA A 30 3.45 8.83 -2.35
C ALA A 30 3.40 8.86 -0.81
N GLU A 31 2.30 8.41 -0.20
CA GLU A 31 2.20 8.22 1.25
C GLU A 31 3.16 7.14 1.76
N LEU A 32 3.24 6.02 1.03
CA LEU A 32 4.15 4.92 1.36
C LEU A 32 5.61 5.38 1.37
N GLU A 33 6.01 6.21 0.40
CA GLU A 33 7.32 6.85 0.35
C GLU A 33 7.58 7.73 1.58
N ARG A 34 6.63 8.59 1.93
CA ARG A 34 6.71 9.47 3.11
C ARG A 34 6.76 8.72 4.45
N SER A 35 6.19 7.51 4.52
CA SER A 35 6.22 6.65 5.71
C SER A 35 7.59 6.02 6.01
N GLY A 36 8.62 6.29 5.20
CA GLY A 36 9.97 5.71 5.36
C GLY A 36 10.09 4.29 4.81
N ARG A 37 9.09 3.81 4.05
CA ARG A 37 9.08 2.47 3.42
C ARG A 37 9.57 2.54 1.97
N ALA A 38 10.68 3.23 1.74
CA ALA A 38 11.22 3.51 0.41
C ALA A 38 11.34 2.27 -0.51
N PRO A 39 11.80 1.09 -0.04
CA PRO A 39 11.86 -0.10 -0.90
C PRO A 39 10.48 -0.60 -1.37
N LEU A 40 9.44 -0.47 -0.55
CA LEU A 40 8.08 -0.83 -0.96
C LEU A 40 7.48 0.21 -1.92
N ALA A 41 7.75 1.50 -1.71
CA ALA A 41 7.35 2.54 -2.65
C ALA A 41 8.02 2.32 -4.02
N ARG A 42 9.31 1.97 -4.04
CA ARG A 42 10.00 1.60 -5.28
C ARG A 42 9.36 0.39 -5.95
N LEU A 43 9.03 -0.67 -5.20
CA LEU A 43 8.34 -1.84 -5.75
C LEU A 43 6.99 -1.46 -6.37
N ALA A 44 6.26 -0.53 -5.75
CA ALA A 44 4.98 -0.06 -6.24
C ALA A 44 5.10 0.65 -7.59
N LEU A 45 6.11 1.51 -7.75
CA LEU A 45 6.38 2.21 -9.01
C LEU A 45 6.71 1.24 -10.14
N GLU A 46 7.61 0.29 -9.88
CA GLU A 46 8.00 -0.73 -10.85
C GLU A 46 6.81 -1.60 -11.28
N ARG A 47 5.95 -1.96 -10.33
CA ARG A 47 4.83 -2.88 -10.56
C ARG A 47 3.59 -2.23 -11.15
N TYR A 48 3.16 -1.08 -10.63
CA TYR A 48 1.90 -0.45 -11.02
C TYR A 48 2.05 0.53 -12.17
N CYS A 49 3.19 1.21 -12.27
CA CYS A 49 3.40 2.26 -13.26
C CYS A 49 4.25 1.76 -14.42
N ALA A 50 5.44 1.20 -14.12
CA ALA A 50 6.38 0.78 -15.15
C ALA A 50 6.06 -0.60 -15.74
N MET A 51 5.28 -1.42 -15.03
CA MET A 51 4.92 -2.79 -15.41
C MET A 51 6.14 -3.64 -15.82
N THR A 52 7.26 -3.46 -15.11
CA THR A 52 8.53 -4.13 -15.42
C THR A 52 8.47 -5.62 -15.11
N THR A 53 9.41 -6.39 -15.66
CA THR A 53 9.49 -7.83 -15.42
C THR A 53 9.77 -8.13 -13.93
N ILE A 54 9.40 -9.32 -13.44
CA ILE A 54 9.67 -9.73 -12.04
C ILE A 54 11.17 -9.61 -11.70
N ARG A 55 12.04 -9.97 -12.65
CA ARG A 55 13.49 -9.84 -12.52
C ARG A 55 13.93 -8.39 -12.26
N GLU A 56 13.40 -7.45 -13.04
CA GLU A 56 13.68 -6.02 -12.88
C GLU A 56 13.12 -5.48 -11.57
N GLN A 57 11.91 -5.89 -11.20
CA GLN A 57 11.30 -5.55 -9.90
C GLN A 57 12.18 -6.03 -8.74
N MET A 58 12.66 -7.28 -8.75
CA MET A 58 13.54 -7.85 -7.72
C MET A 58 14.86 -7.08 -7.63
N LYS A 59 15.48 -6.78 -8.79
CA LYS A 59 16.70 -5.99 -8.86
C LYS A 59 16.51 -4.58 -8.28
N ALA A 60 15.40 -3.91 -8.60
CA ALA A 60 15.11 -2.55 -8.15
C ALA A 60 14.98 -2.41 -6.63
N VAL A 61 14.60 -3.49 -5.93
CA VAL A 61 14.42 -3.50 -4.47
C VAL A 61 15.47 -4.32 -3.72
N GLY A 62 16.53 -4.76 -4.42
CA GLY A 62 17.65 -5.50 -3.83
C GLY A 62 17.31 -6.93 -3.41
N ILE A 63 16.28 -7.55 -3.99
CA ILE A 63 15.98 -8.97 -3.80
C ILE A 63 16.86 -9.78 -4.77
N ALA A 64 17.54 -10.80 -4.25
CA ALA A 64 18.32 -11.72 -5.06
C ALA A 64 17.43 -12.46 -6.07
N GLU A 65 17.89 -12.56 -7.32
CA GLU A 65 17.16 -13.28 -8.36
C GLU A 65 16.92 -14.75 -7.96
N GLY A 66 15.71 -15.26 -8.21
CA GLY A 66 15.29 -16.60 -7.79
C GLY A 66 14.79 -16.70 -6.35
N ALA A 67 14.83 -15.62 -5.56
CA ALA A 67 14.20 -15.57 -4.23
C ALA A 67 12.67 -15.38 -4.31
N ASP A 68 11.97 -16.26 -5.03
CA ASP A 68 10.55 -16.10 -5.37
C ASP A 68 9.64 -15.97 -4.14
N ARG A 69 9.94 -16.73 -3.08
CA ARG A 69 9.18 -16.64 -1.82
C ARG A 69 9.35 -15.28 -1.16
N THR A 70 10.56 -14.74 -1.18
CA THR A 70 10.84 -13.41 -0.64
C THR A 70 10.12 -12.34 -1.44
N TYR A 71 10.17 -12.43 -2.77
CA TYR A 71 9.44 -11.52 -3.66
C TYR A 71 7.92 -11.58 -3.42
N ARG A 72 7.32 -12.77 -3.36
CA ARG A 72 5.89 -12.92 -3.05
C ARG A 72 5.51 -12.28 -1.71
N ASN A 73 6.30 -12.52 -0.66
CA ASN A 73 6.09 -11.89 0.65
C ASN A 73 6.17 -10.35 0.58
N TRP A 74 7.05 -9.80 -0.25
CA TRP A 74 7.16 -8.36 -0.47
C TRP A 74 5.97 -7.79 -1.21
N VAL A 75 5.49 -8.49 -2.24
CA VAL A 75 4.28 -8.13 -3.00
C VAL A 75 3.04 -8.15 -2.09
N ASP A 76 2.89 -9.16 -1.25
CA ASP A 76 1.79 -9.24 -0.29
C ASP A 76 1.81 -8.07 0.70
N ARG A 77 3.00 -7.77 1.25
CA ARG A 77 3.19 -6.61 2.14
C ARG A 77 2.88 -5.30 1.44
N LEU A 78 3.30 -5.14 0.18
CA LEU A 78 2.99 -3.97 -0.63
C LEU A 78 1.48 -3.80 -0.77
N HIS A 79 0.76 -4.85 -1.18
CA HIS A 79 -0.69 -4.81 -1.37
C HIS A 79 -1.43 -4.48 -0.07
N GLN A 80 -1.01 -5.08 1.06
CA GLN A 80 -1.60 -4.78 2.37
C GLN A 80 -1.41 -3.30 2.78
N GLN A 81 -0.22 -2.73 2.56
CA GLN A 81 0.05 -1.34 2.91
C GLN A 81 -0.73 -0.37 2.02
N VAL A 82 -0.77 -0.61 0.71
CA VAL A 82 -1.52 0.23 -0.22
C VAL A 82 -3.02 0.17 0.09
N LEU A 83 -3.56 -1.03 0.35
CA LEU A 83 -4.96 -1.20 0.75
C LEU A 83 -5.28 -0.45 2.04
N LEU A 84 -4.40 -0.51 3.05
CA LEU A 84 -4.57 0.23 4.30
C LEU A 84 -4.65 1.74 4.06
N ILE A 85 -3.72 2.28 3.27
CA ILE A 85 -3.67 3.72 2.95
C ILE A 85 -4.94 4.13 2.18
N LEU A 86 -5.33 3.38 1.15
CA LEU A 86 -6.54 3.64 0.38
C LEU A 86 -7.80 3.60 1.26
N THR A 87 -7.86 2.68 2.22
CA THR A 87 -9.00 2.58 3.16
C THR A 87 -9.08 3.80 4.07
N LEU A 88 -7.94 4.23 4.64
CA LEU A 88 -7.87 5.43 5.49
C LEU A 88 -8.25 6.69 4.71
N ARG A 89 -7.76 6.82 3.47
CA ARG A 89 -8.08 7.93 2.58
C ARG A 89 -9.55 7.95 2.19
N SER A 90 -10.11 6.80 1.82
CA SER A 90 -11.52 6.66 1.45
C SER A 90 -12.45 6.98 2.63
N GLY A 91 -12.07 6.60 3.85
CA GLY A 91 -12.79 6.95 5.08
C GLY A 91 -12.73 8.45 5.40
N SER A 92 -11.55 9.06 5.24
CA SER A 92 -11.33 10.50 5.43
C SER A 92 -12.11 11.34 4.39
N THR A 93 -12.15 10.90 3.14
CA THR A 93 -12.89 11.57 2.05
C THR A 93 -14.41 11.51 2.23
N ARG A 94 -14.93 10.51 2.97
CA ARG A 94 -16.36 10.37 3.26
C ARG A 94 -16.84 11.11 4.51
N GLY A 95 -15.98 11.91 5.16
CA GLY A 95 -16.39 12.78 6.27
C GLY A 95 -16.70 12.07 7.59
N TYR A 96 -16.24 10.83 7.79
CA TYR A 96 -16.24 10.26 9.13
C TYR A 96 -15.22 11.02 9.99
N PRO A 97 -15.57 11.54 11.18
CA PRO A 97 -14.58 12.11 12.07
C PRO A 97 -13.59 11.00 12.41
N VAL A 98 -12.38 11.10 11.88
CA VAL A 98 -11.25 10.24 12.24
C VAL A 98 -10.94 10.56 13.69
N GLY A 99 -11.57 9.83 14.61
CA GLY A 99 -11.10 9.75 15.98
C GLY A 99 -9.63 9.35 15.91
N LEU A 100 -8.78 10.14 16.56
CA LEU A 100 -7.33 10.02 16.58
C LEU A 100 -6.94 8.53 16.77
N GLN A 101 -6.64 7.82 15.67
CA GLN A 101 -6.14 6.45 15.76
C GLN A 101 -4.69 6.54 16.20
N THR A 102 -4.50 6.59 17.52
CA THR A 102 -3.21 6.35 18.13
C THR A 102 -2.81 4.93 17.77
N ASN A 103 -1.68 4.83 17.05
CA ASN A 103 -0.93 3.62 16.73
C ASN A 103 -1.19 2.46 17.69
N ARG A 104 -2.18 1.61 17.41
CA ARG A 104 -2.26 0.29 18.02
C ARG A 104 -1.38 -0.63 17.21
N HIS A 105 -0.11 -0.66 17.64
CA HIS A 105 0.77 -1.81 17.64
C HIS A 105 0.08 -3.08 17.11
N LEU A 106 0.22 -3.33 15.80
CA LEU A 106 -0.13 -4.61 15.21
C LEU A 106 0.86 -5.63 15.79
N LYS A 107 0.47 -6.26 16.90
CA LYS A 107 1.16 -7.41 17.46
C LYS A 107 1.03 -8.54 16.43
N VAL A 108 2.03 -8.66 15.57
CA VAL A 108 2.23 -9.84 14.72
C VAL A 108 2.36 -11.02 15.69
N ALA A 109 1.31 -11.83 15.78
CA ALA A 109 1.38 -13.10 16.47
C ALA A 109 2.37 -13.99 15.72
N THR A 110 3.62 -14.00 16.18
CA THR A 110 4.60 -15.02 15.84
C THR A 110 4.09 -16.34 16.42
N GLY A 111 3.30 -17.05 15.62
CA GLY A 111 2.93 -18.43 15.90
C GLY A 111 4.20 -19.26 16.03
N VAL A 112 4.43 -19.80 17.23
CA VAL A 112 5.44 -20.80 17.52
C VAL A 112 5.09 -22.06 16.75
N SER A 113 5.86 -22.36 15.70
CA SER A 113 5.83 -23.68 15.05
C SER A 113 6.43 -24.70 16.02
N LYS A 114 5.57 -25.42 16.75
CA LYS A 114 5.96 -26.56 17.58
C LYS A 114 6.40 -27.70 16.64
N ALA A 115 7.69 -28.00 16.64
CA ALA A 115 8.26 -29.13 15.93
C ALA A 115 7.62 -30.44 16.43
N ILE A 116 6.91 -31.14 15.55
CA ILE A 116 6.46 -32.51 15.78
C ILE A 116 7.67 -33.41 15.56
N GLY A 117 8.17 -33.98 16.66
CA GLY A 117 9.22 -34.99 16.64
C GLY A 117 8.71 -36.28 16.00
N ILE A 118 9.45 -36.73 14.99
CA ILE A 118 9.29 -38.04 14.35
C ILE A 118 9.92 -39.07 15.31
N PRO A 119 9.20 -40.10 15.80
CA PRO A 119 9.85 -41.18 16.53
C PRO A 119 10.59 -42.10 15.54
N ARG A 120 11.91 -42.20 15.72
CA ARG A 120 12.75 -43.22 15.07
C ARG A 120 12.60 -44.55 15.81
N ALA A 121 12.46 -45.61 15.05
CA ALA A 121 12.34 -47.00 15.50
C ALA A 121 13.57 -47.50 16.29
N LEU A 122 13.29 -48.37 17.27
CA LEU A 122 14.10 -49.52 17.67
C LEU A 122 13.13 -50.67 17.97
#